data_AF-K9XXN2-F1
#
_entry.id   AF-K9XXN2-F1
#
_cell.length_a   1.000
_cell.length_b   1.000
_cell.length_c   1.000
_cell.angle_alpha   90.00
_cell.angle_beta   90.00
_cell.angle_gamma   90.00
#
_symmetry.space_group_name_H-M   'P 1'
#
loop_
_entity.id
_entity.type
_entity.pdbx_description
1 polymer ?
#
loop_
_entity_poly.entity_id
_entity_poly.type
_entity_poly.pdbx_seq_one_letter_code
_entity_poly.pdbx_strand_id
1 'polypeptide(L)'
;MKKVESNLKYFLSLSLGSLLMLILIFSALPAILLFFKVPSFAFGEGVWWILRWKNETTGSGISFNLYILICLAMAIGLLGLLWRSRH
;
A
#
# COMPACT_ATOMS: atom_id res chain seq x y z
N MET A 1 4.30 -26.95 -16.91
CA MET A 1 4.99 -26.43 -15.70
C MET A 1 5.61 -25.04 -15.92
N LYS A 2 6.43 -24.81 -16.96
CA LYS A 2 7.09 -23.51 -17.22
C LYS A 2 6.17 -22.27 -17.23
N LYS A 3 4.94 -22.39 -17.76
CA LYS A 3 3.95 -21.30 -17.80
C LYS A 3 3.47 -20.90 -16.40
N VAL A 4 3.19 -21.87 -15.53
CA VAL A 4 2.74 -21.63 -14.16
C VAL A 4 3.83 -20.96 -13.33
N GLU A 5 5.08 -21.42 -13.49
CA GLU A 5 6.24 -20.82 -12.83
C GLU A 5 6.47 -19.37 -13.28
N SER A 6 6.36 -19.09 -14.59
CA SER A 6 6.49 -17.73 -15.12
C SER A 6 5.39 -16.80 -14.59
N ASN A 7 4.16 -17.29 -14.53
CA ASN A 7 3.02 -16.55 -13.97
C ASN A 7 3.20 -16.27 -12.48
N LEU A 8 3.66 -17.27 -11.71
CA LEU A 8 3.93 -17.11 -10.28
C LEU A 8 5.05 -16.08 -10.03
N LYS A 9 6.16 -16.17 -10.76
CA LYS A 9 7.26 -15.19 -10.67
C LYS A 9 6.78 -13.78 -10.99
N TYR A 10 5.96 -13.62 -12.02
CA TYR A 10 5.38 -12.34 -12.39
C TYR A 10 4.46 -11.79 -11.31
N PHE A 11 3.54 -12.61 -10.80
CA PHE A 11 2.63 -12.23 -9.72
C PHE A 11 3.40 -11.78 -8.46
N LEU A 12 4.40 -12.56 -8.03
CA LEU A 12 5.20 -12.25 -6.85
C LEU A 12 6.03 -10.98 -7.06
N SER A 13 6.67 -10.84 -8.23
CA SER A 13 7.47 -9.66 -8.55
C SER A 13 6.62 -8.39 -8.61
N LEU A 14 5.44 -8.47 -9.23
CA LEU A 14 4.53 -7.33 -9.31
C LEU A 14 3.96 -6.98 -7.93
N SER A 15 3.51 -7.97 -7.15
CA SER A 15 3.01 -7.75 -5.79
C SER A 15 4.09 -7.14 -4.90
N LEU A 16 5.31 -7.65 -4.94
CA LEU A 16 6.42 -7.12 -4.16
C LEU A 16 6.77 -5.69 -4.58
N GLY A 17 6.84 -5.44 -5.90
CA GLY A 17 7.06 -4.10 -6.44
C GLY A 17 5.98 -3.12 -5.99
N SER A 18 4.71 -3.51 -6.04
CA SER A 18 3.58 -2.71 -5.56
C SER A 18 3.66 -2.46 -4.06
N LEU A 19 4.04 -3.45 -3.25
CA LEU A 19 4.19 -3.28 -1.80
C LEU A 19 5.28 -2.25 -1.48
N LEU A 20 6.45 -2.36 -2.11
CA LEU A 20 7.55 -1.42 -1.93
C LEU A 20 7.15 0.00 -2.36
N MET A 21 6.43 0.12 -3.48
CA MET A 21 5.93 1.39 -3.97
C MET A 21 4.92 2.01 -3.01
N LEU A 22 3.98 1.23 -2.47
CA LEU A 22 3.03 1.69 -1.46
C LEU A 22 3.75 2.18 -0.21
N ILE A 23 4.71 1.40 0.31
CA ILE A 23 5.51 1.81 1.49
C ILE A 23 6.20 3.16 1.23
N LEU A 24 6.80 3.33 0.05
CA LEU A 24 7.47 4.57 -0.32
C LEU A 24 6.50 5.75 -0.38
N ILE A 25 5.31 5.57 -0.98
CA ILE A 25 4.24 6.58 -1.03
C ILE A 25 3.80 6.96 0.38
N PHE A 26 3.47 5.98 1.23
CA PHE A 26 3.02 6.23 2.60
C PHE A 26 4.12 6.84 3.48
N SER A 27 5.39 6.58 3.19
CA SER A 27 6.52 7.18 3.92
C SER A 27 6.77 8.64 3.51
N ALA A 28 6.45 9.01 2.26
CA ALA A 28 6.54 10.38 1.78
C ALA A 28 5.32 11.23 2.17
N LEU A 29 4.17 10.59 2.40
CA LEU A 29 2.90 11.26 2.72
C LEU A 29 2.97 12.25 3.91
N PRO A 30 3.67 11.98 5.03
CA PRO A 30 3.78 12.90 6.16
C PRO A 30 4.31 14.27 5.77
N ALA A 31 5.31 14.32 4.87
CA ALA A 31 5.90 15.57 4.43
C ALA A 31 4.87 16.45 3.73
N ILE A 32 4.04 15.85 2.87
CA ILE A 32 2.95 16.52 2.16
C ILE A 32 1.87 16.98 3.14
N LEU A 33 1.44 16.11 4.06
CA LEU A 33 0.41 16.43 5.05
C LEU A 33 0.83 17.56 5.99
N LEU A 34 2.11 17.60 6.38
CA LEU A 34 2.68 18.69 7.18
C LEU A 34 2.73 19.99 6.40
N PHE A 35 3.14 19.94 5.12
CA PHE A 35 3.20 21.13 4.25
C PHE A 35 1.84 21.84 4.17
N PHE A 36 0.75 21.07 4.08
CA PHE A 36 -0.62 21.60 4.05
C PHE A 36 -1.27 21.78 5.42
N LYS A 37 -0.55 21.53 6.53
CA LYS A 37 -1.07 21.59 7.91
C LYS A 37 -2.37 20.79 8.09
N VAL A 38 -2.45 19.61 7.47
CA VAL A 38 -3.65 18.77 7.51
C VAL A 38 -3.94 18.33 8.96
N PRO A 39 -5.17 18.52 9.48
CA PRO A 39 -5.54 18.07 10.82
C PRO A 39 -5.46 16.55 10.94
N SER A 40 -5.33 16.03 12.16
CA SER A 40 -5.33 14.58 12.43
C SER A 40 -6.57 13.91 11.83
N PHE A 41 -6.38 12.75 11.22
CA PHE A 41 -7.48 11.95 10.67
C PHE A 41 -7.15 10.46 10.72
N ALA A 42 -8.20 9.64 10.69
CA ALA A 42 -8.10 8.20 10.53
C ALA A 42 -8.99 7.77 9.37
N PHE A 43 -8.45 6.92 8.50
CA PHE A 43 -9.19 6.30 7.41
C PHE A 43 -9.44 4.83 7.74
N GLY A 44 -10.72 4.44 7.77
CA GLY A 44 -11.20 3.13 8.20
C GLY A 44 -11.41 3.04 9.71
N GLU A 45 -12.09 1.97 10.14
CA GLU A 45 -12.53 1.76 11.53
C GLU A 45 -12.08 0.41 12.08
N GLY A 46 -11.87 0.35 13.41
CA GLY A 46 -11.54 -0.89 14.12
C GLY A 46 -10.29 -1.55 13.57
N VAL A 47 -10.41 -2.84 13.20
CA VAL A 47 -9.32 -3.69 12.66
C VAL A 47 -9.05 -3.38 11.17
N TRP A 48 -10.01 -2.77 10.47
CA TRP A 48 -9.94 -2.44 9.04
C TRP A 48 -9.44 -1.01 8.77
N TRP A 49 -8.80 -0.38 9.77
CA TRP A 49 -8.15 0.90 9.58
C TRP A 49 -7.01 0.78 8.55
N ILE A 50 -6.89 1.77 7.68
CA ILE A 50 -5.94 1.77 6.56
C ILE A 50 -4.78 2.71 6.87
N LEU A 51 -5.11 3.93 7.29
CA LEU A 51 -4.17 5.02 7.48
C LEU A 51 -4.60 5.84 8.69
N ARG A 52 -3.65 6.22 9.53
CA ARG A 52 -3.85 7.17 10.62
C ARG A 52 -2.79 8.24 10.53
N TRP A 53 -3.25 9.48 10.48
CA TRP A 53 -2.43 10.67 10.50
C TRP A 53 -2.64 11.40 11.82
N LYS A 54 -1.54 11.66 12.51
CA LYS A 54 -1.51 12.43 13.76
C LYS A 54 -0.73 13.71 13.51
N ASN A 55 -1.36 14.85 13.78
CA ASN A 55 -0.73 16.17 13.71
C ASN A 55 -1.14 16.97 14.96
N GLU A 56 -0.36 16.84 16.03
CA GLU A 56 -0.57 17.51 17.30
C GLU A 56 0.62 18.41 17.65
N THR A 57 0.43 19.33 18.59
CA THR A 57 1.48 20.24 19.08
C THR A 57 2.68 19.49 19.69
N THR A 58 2.44 18.31 20.24
CA THR A 58 3.48 17.44 20.82
C THR A 58 4.22 16.60 19.77
N GLY A 59 3.76 16.58 18.51
CA GLY A 59 4.40 15.83 17.44
C GLY A 59 3.44 15.38 16.34
N SER A 60 4.03 14.96 15.22
CA SER A 60 3.31 14.37 14.09
C SER A 60 3.75 12.93 13.85
N GLY A 61 2.86 12.14 13.24
CA GLY A 61 3.11 10.74 12.97
C GLY A 61 2.12 10.14 11.99
N ILE A 62 2.60 9.17 11.20
CA ILE A 62 1.77 8.38 10.30
C ILE A 62 1.82 6.92 10.72
N SER A 63 0.70 6.24 10.61
CA SER A 63 0.62 4.79 10.78
C SER A 63 -0.24 4.23 9.68
N PHE A 64 0.11 3.05 9.17
CA PHE A 64 -0.66 2.34 8.17
C PHE A 64 -0.77 0.87 8.55
N ASN A 65 -1.88 0.24 8.14
CA ASN A 65 -2.11 -1.16 8.43
C ASN A 65 -1.41 -2.04 7.40
N LEU A 66 -0.32 -2.68 7.82
CA LEU A 66 0.50 -3.49 6.94
C LEU A 66 -0.29 -4.63 6.28
N TYR A 67 -1.26 -5.23 6.98
CA TYR A 67 -2.09 -6.29 6.41
C TYR A 67 -2.89 -5.79 5.21
N ILE A 68 -3.45 -4.57 5.30
CA ILE A 68 -4.20 -3.99 4.19
C ILE A 68 -3.28 -3.62 3.03
N LEU A 69 -2.07 -3.10 3.31
CA LEU A 69 -1.09 -2.83 2.26
C LEU A 69 -0.69 -4.11 1.52
N ILE A 70 -0.47 -5.21 2.24
CA ILE A 70 -0.17 -6.51 1.64
C ILE A 70 -1.35 -7.00 0.80
N CYS A 71 -2.59 -6.89 1.31
CA CYS A 71 -3.79 -7.24 0.55
C CYS A 71 -3.90 -6.43 -0.75
N LEU A 72 -3.66 -5.12 -0.71
CA LEU A 72 -3.67 -4.24 -1.89
C LEU A 72 -2.56 -4.64 -2.87
N ALA A 73 -1.35 -4.89 -2.39
CA ALA A 73 -0.23 -5.32 -3.20
C ALA A 73 -0.52 -6.65 -3.93
N MET A 74 -1.09 -7.64 -3.22
CA MET A 74 -1.52 -8.91 -3.81
C MET A 74 -2.65 -8.71 -4.82
N ALA A 75 -3.61 -7.82 -4.55
CA ALA A 75 -4.69 -7.51 -5.49
C ALA A 75 -4.14 -6.91 -6.79
N ILE A 76 -3.17 -5.99 -6.70
CA ILE A 76 -2.49 -5.43 -7.89
C ILE A 76 -1.74 -6.52 -8.66
N GLY A 77 -1.00 -7.38 -7.95
CA GLY A 77 -0.32 -8.52 -8.54
C GLY A 77 -1.27 -9.45 -9.30
N LEU A 78 -2.42 -9.75 -8.69
CA LEU A 78 -3.45 -10.61 -9.27
C LEU A 78 -4.10 -9.95 -10.49
N LEU A 79 -4.46 -8.67 -10.41
CA LEU A 79 -5.02 -7.91 -11.53
C LEU A 79 -4.04 -7.85 -12.71
N GLY A 80 -2.76 -7.60 -12.44
CA GLY A 80 -1.73 -7.63 -13.47
C GLY A 80 -1.58 -9.01 -14.10
N LEU A 81 -1.66 -10.08 -13.30
CA LEU A 81 -1.62 -11.45 -13.82
C LEU A 81 -2.84 -11.75 -14.72
N LEU A 82 -4.03 -11.35 -14.29
CA LEU A 82 -5.28 -11.51 -15.05
C LEU A 82 -5.21 -10.74 -16.37
N TRP A 83 -4.71 -9.51 -16.34
CA TRP A 83 -4.49 -8.70 -17.54
C TRP A 83 -3.54 -9.39 -18.52
N ARG A 84 -2.38 -9.86 -18.03
CA ARG A 84 -1.40 -10.60 -18.82
C ARG A 84 -1.95 -11.92 -19.38
N SER A 85 -2.91 -12.56 -18.71
CA SER A 85 -3.49 -13.81 -19.19
C SER A 85 -4.47 -13.64 -20.35
N ARG A 86 -4.99 -12.42 -20.56
CA ARG A 86 -5.94 -12.09 -21.63
C ARG A 86 -5.29 -11.61 -22.93
N HIS A 87 -3.99 -11.30 -22.90
CA HIS A 87 -3.18 -10.85 -24.04
C HIS A 87 -2.04 -11.82 -24.31
#